data_AF-A0A7E5VKV8-F1
#
_entry.id   AF-A0A7E5VKV8-F1
#
_cell.length_a   1.000
_cell.length_b   1.000
_cell.length_c   1.000
_cell.angle_alpha   90.00
_cell.angle_beta   90.00
_cell.angle_gamma   90.00
#
_symmetry.space_group_name_H-M   'P 1'
#
loop_
_entity.id
_entity.type
_entity.pdbx_description
1 polymer ?
#
loop_
_entity_poly.entity_id
_entity_poly.type
_entity_poly.pdbx_seq_one_letter_code
_entity_poly.pdbx_strand_id
1 'polypeptide(L)'
;MFRFAISAVRTIRPFTVPFNAAKIICHNSRSYATIKNVPILPNTVLQPNSLLKNKQILDISKNLNAVPVRTVTKFSLKSGKRKTVKAVVRRFLRLNWGCWIRTKVGKQKRMWKKNPAQKRRLKQHVFCNATQSTLLDKMVTKFWKKPKYYVEDPYAPYHTREEFSITRKKPFVRQ
;
A
#
# COMPACT_ATOMS: atom_id res chain seq x y z
N MET A 1 27.95 -47.33 -18.75
CA MET A 1 29.26 -46.98 -18.16
C MET A 1 29.52 -45.53 -18.57
N PHE A 2 29.53 -44.49 -17.74
CA PHE A 2 30.09 -44.30 -16.41
C PHE A 2 29.09 -43.62 -15.46
N ARG A 3 29.11 -44.05 -14.20
CA ARG A 3 28.60 -43.33 -13.04
C ARG A 3 29.71 -42.39 -12.57
N PHE A 4 29.38 -41.19 -12.07
CA PHE A 4 29.96 -40.69 -10.81
C PHE A 4 29.03 -39.63 -10.21
N ALA A 5 28.60 -39.89 -8.98
CA ALA A 5 27.93 -38.98 -8.09
C ALA A 5 28.98 -38.27 -7.24
N ILE A 6 28.81 -36.98 -6.95
CA ILE A 6 29.29 -36.38 -5.71
C ILE A 6 28.16 -35.52 -5.12
N SER A 7 27.90 -35.83 -3.86
CA SER A 7 26.85 -35.32 -2.99
C SER A 7 27.26 -34.02 -2.29
N ALA A 8 26.24 -33.26 -1.89
CA ALA A 8 26.16 -32.43 -0.69
C ALA A 8 27.28 -31.42 -0.36
N VAL A 9 26.95 -30.13 -0.53
CA VAL A 9 27.22 -29.12 0.52
C VAL A 9 25.90 -28.44 0.86
N ARG A 10 25.18 -29.04 1.81
CA ARG A 10 24.16 -28.34 2.60
C ARG A 10 24.88 -27.55 3.69
N THR A 11 24.27 -26.42 4.06
CA THR A 11 24.48 -25.61 5.27
C THR A 11 25.70 -24.69 5.35
N ILE A 12 25.59 -23.50 4.77
CA ILE A 12 26.08 -22.28 5.41
C ILE A 12 24.88 -21.32 5.52
N ARG A 13 24.41 -21.12 6.75
CA ARG A 13 23.41 -20.09 7.08
C ARG A 13 24.12 -18.74 7.05
N PRO A 14 23.73 -17.74 6.24
CA PRO A 14 24.23 -16.40 6.44
C PRO A 14 23.60 -15.82 7.71
N PHE A 15 24.48 -15.60 8.69
CA PHE A 15 24.45 -14.62 9.77
C PHE A 15 23.10 -14.01 10.17
N THR A 16 22.70 -14.30 11.40
CA THR A 16 21.62 -13.64 12.13
C THR A 16 21.82 -12.13 12.17
N VAL A 17 20.96 -11.39 11.47
CA VAL A 17 20.87 -9.94 11.61
C VAL A 17 20.17 -9.64 12.94
N PRO A 18 20.74 -8.84 13.85
CA PRO A 18 20.05 -8.51 15.09
C PRO A 18 18.78 -7.71 14.81
N PHE A 19 17.71 -8.15 15.44
CA PHE A 19 16.47 -7.39 15.63
C PHE A 19 16.77 -6.06 16.34
N ASN A 20 15.93 -5.06 16.06
CA ASN A 20 15.87 -3.73 16.69
C ASN A 20 16.87 -2.67 16.22
N ALA A 21 16.48 -2.00 15.13
CA ALA A 21 16.40 -0.55 15.16
C ALA A 21 14.98 -0.16 14.75
N ALA A 22 14.15 0.25 15.71
CA ALA A 22 12.93 0.95 15.42
C ALA A 22 13.31 2.23 14.66
N LYS A 23 13.19 2.22 13.32
CA LYS A 23 13.21 3.48 12.56
C LYS A 23 11.93 4.21 12.95
N ILE A 24 12.09 5.18 13.84
CA ILE A 24 11.11 6.24 14.07
C ILE A 24 10.74 6.74 12.68
N ILE A 25 9.53 6.43 12.22
CA ILE A 25 8.96 7.02 11.01
C ILE A 25 8.63 8.44 11.43
N CYS A 26 9.64 9.32 11.39
CA CYS A 26 9.37 10.74 11.36
C CYS A 26 8.56 10.98 10.08
N HIS A 27 7.35 11.49 10.24
CA HIS A 27 6.57 12.05 9.14
C HIS A 27 7.25 13.35 8.70
N ASN A 28 8.49 13.25 8.20
CA ASN A 28 9.09 14.33 7.45
C ASN A 28 8.30 14.42 6.16
N SER A 29 7.64 15.56 5.95
CA SER A 29 7.09 15.96 4.66
C SER A 29 8.23 15.85 3.64
N ARG A 30 8.24 14.75 2.87
CA ARG A 30 9.13 14.62 1.71
C ARG A 30 8.70 15.67 0.70
N SER A 31 9.30 16.85 0.78
CA SER A 31 9.37 17.77 -0.33
C SER A 31 10.26 17.11 -1.38
N TYR A 32 9.65 16.63 -2.46
CA TYR A 32 10.39 16.15 -3.62
C TYR A 32 10.87 17.36 -4.43
N ALA A 33 11.82 18.11 -3.87
CA ALA A 33 12.66 19.00 -4.65
C ALA A 33 13.91 18.20 -5.03
N THR A 34 13.92 17.61 -6.22
CA THR A 34 15.16 17.14 -6.85
C THR A 34 15.97 18.35 -7.29
N ILE A 35 16.54 19.08 -6.33
CA ILE A 35 17.65 19.98 -6.63
C ILE A 35 18.88 19.10 -6.46
N LYS A 36 19.45 18.69 -7.60
CA LYS A 36 20.76 18.06 -7.65
C LYS A 36 21.73 18.92 -6.83
N ASN A 37 22.61 18.29 -6.06
CA ASN A 37 23.70 18.94 -5.33
C ASN A 37 24.41 19.97 -6.23
N VAL A 38 24.02 21.24 -6.11
CA VAL A 38 24.80 22.36 -6.62
C VAL A 38 25.78 22.67 -5.48
N PRO A 39 27.10 22.72 -5.74
CA PRO A 39 28.04 23.18 -4.73
C PRO A 39 27.63 24.60 -4.32
N ILE A 40 27.32 24.77 -3.03
CA ILE A 40 26.98 26.08 -2.47
C ILE A 40 28.26 26.92 -2.52
N LEU A 41 28.40 27.75 -3.55
CA LEU A 41 29.33 28.86 -3.54
C LEU A 41 28.82 29.88 -2.52
N PRO A 42 29.64 30.31 -1.53
CA PRO A 42 29.22 31.27 -0.53
C PRO A 42 29.29 32.67 -1.14
N ASN A 43 28.33 33.01 -2.01
CA ASN A 43 27.91 34.37 -2.33
C ASN A 43 26.94 34.36 -3.53
N THR A 44 25.69 33.98 -3.29
CA THR A 44 24.61 34.44 -4.16
C THR A 44 24.16 35.80 -3.64
N VAL A 45 24.72 36.87 -4.22
CA VAL A 45 24.12 38.21 -4.13
C VAL A 45 22.74 38.10 -4.77
N LEU A 46 21.71 37.96 -3.94
CA LEU A 46 20.32 37.91 -4.39
C LEU A 46 20.04 39.23 -5.10
N GLN A 47 19.80 39.17 -6.41
CA GLN A 47 19.45 40.32 -7.24
C GLN A 47 18.33 41.13 -6.57
N PRO A 48 18.37 42.47 -6.59
CA PRO A 48 17.41 43.32 -5.87
C PRO A 48 15.96 43.07 -6.30
N ASN A 49 15.73 42.60 -7.53
CA ASN A 49 14.40 42.33 -8.09
C ASN A 49 13.92 40.88 -7.91
N SER A 50 14.53 40.09 -7.02
CA SER A 50 14.05 38.73 -6.77
C SER A 50 12.69 38.76 -6.05
N LEU A 51 11.69 38.07 -6.58
CA LEU A 51 10.35 37.90 -5.97
C LEU A 51 10.40 37.38 -4.52
N LEU A 52 11.52 36.74 -4.14
CA LEU A 52 11.78 36.21 -2.80
C LEU A 52 12.06 37.30 -1.76
N LYS A 53 12.35 38.54 -2.15
CA LYS A 53 12.53 39.68 -1.23
C LYS A 53 11.23 40.41 -0.92
N ASN A 54 10.16 40.14 -1.67
CA ASN A 54 8.88 40.80 -1.44
C ASN A 54 8.25 40.26 -0.15
N LYS A 55 8.21 41.10 0.89
CA LYS A 55 7.68 40.77 2.21
C LYS A 55 6.25 40.25 2.16
N GLN A 56 5.40 40.80 1.29
CA GLN A 56 4.00 40.37 1.14
C GLN A 56 3.92 38.94 0.61
N ILE A 57 4.75 38.59 -0.38
CA ILE A 57 4.81 37.22 -0.93
C ILE A 57 5.31 36.23 0.12
N LEU A 58 6.33 36.61 0.89
CA LEU A 58 6.86 35.80 1.99
C LEU A 58 5.81 35.58 3.09
N ASP A 59 5.06 36.60 3.46
CA ASP A 59 4.03 36.52 4.50
C ASP A 59 2.81 35.69 4.03
N ILE A 60 2.43 35.77 2.75
CA ILE A 60 1.43 34.87 2.16
C ILE A 60 1.92 33.42 2.18
N SER A 61 3.18 33.18 1.82
CA SER A 61 3.76 31.82 1.80
C SER A 61 3.83 31.20 3.20
N LYS A 62 4.09 32.00 4.23
CA LYS A 62 4.09 31.56 5.64
C LYS A 62 2.68 31.28 6.16
N ASN A 63 1.68 32.00 5.66
CA ASN A 63 0.27 31.81 6.01
C ASN A 63 -0.46 30.75 5.17
N LEU A 64 0.21 30.12 4.19
CA LEU A 64 -0.29 28.91 3.56
C LEU A 64 -0.25 27.77 4.59
N ASN A 65 -1.31 27.67 5.39
CA ASN A 65 -1.58 26.48 6.18
C ASN A 65 -1.44 25.30 5.23
N ALA A 66 -0.40 24.49 5.44
CA ALA A 66 -0.19 23.27 4.69
C ALA A 66 -1.36 22.35 5.02
N VAL A 67 -2.45 22.45 4.24
CA VAL A 67 -3.66 21.68 4.47
C VAL A 67 -3.22 20.24 4.39
N PRO A 68 -3.28 19.48 5.49
CA PRO A 68 -2.85 18.10 5.45
C PRO A 68 -3.76 17.41 4.43
N VAL A 69 -3.16 16.89 3.36
CA VAL A 69 -3.86 16.06 2.37
C VAL A 69 -4.22 14.75 3.08
N ARG A 70 -5.27 14.80 3.88
CA ARG A 70 -5.73 13.69 4.70
C ARG A 70 -6.51 12.74 3.80
N THR A 71 -5.88 11.62 3.45
CA THR A 71 -6.55 10.59 2.65
C THR A 71 -7.77 9.99 3.37
N VAL A 72 -7.80 10.04 4.71
CA VAL A 72 -8.88 9.46 5.54
C VAL A 72 -9.49 10.50 6.47
N THR A 73 -10.83 10.55 6.51
CA THR A 73 -11.56 11.39 7.46
C THR A 73 -11.85 10.64 8.75
N LYS A 74 -11.09 10.95 9.82
CA LYS A 74 -11.25 10.33 11.15
C LYS A 74 -12.53 10.76 11.86
N PHE A 75 -12.83 12.06 11.84
CA PHE A 75 -14.03 12.65 12.42
C PHE A 75 -14.71 13.52 11.36
N SER A 76 -16.01 13.33 11.16
CA SER A 76 -16.81 14.15 10.26
C SER A 76 -17.36 15.36 10.98
N LEU A 77 -17.50 16.50 10.30
CA LEU A 77 -18.04 17.73 10.89
C LEU A 77 -19.48 17.55 11.42
N LYS A 78 -20.38 16.93 10.63
CA LYS A 78 -21.79 16.78 11.03
C LYS A 78 -22.02 15.73 12.12
N SER A 79 -21.39 14.56 12.01
CA SER A 79 -21.72 13.39 12.86
C SER A 79 -20.64 12.97 13.84
N GLY A 80 -19.46 13.61 13.81
CA GLY A 80 -18.27 13.15 14.55
C GLY A 80 -17.70 11.78 14.13
N LYS A 81 -18.38 11.01 13.26
CA LYS A 81 -17.97 9.64 12.91
C LYS A 81 -16.89 9.57 11.83
N ARG A 82 -16.13 8.47 11.83
CA ARG A 82 -15.18 8.11 10.76
C ARG A 82 -15.89 7.92 9.43
N LYS A 83 -15.28 8.42 8.35
CA LYS A 83 -15.76 8.19 6.98
C LYS A 83 -14.82 7.24 6.23
N THR A 84 -15.44 6.38 5.42
CA THR A 84 -14.75 5.45 4.54
C THR A 84 -14.25 6.15 3.29
N VAL A 85 -13.03 5.82 2.86
CA VAL A 85 -12.51 6.25 1.56
C VAL A 85 -13.21 5.47 0.44
N LYS A 86 -14.11 6.13 -0.30
CA LYS A 86 -14.93 5.48 -1.33
C LYS A 86 -14.11 4.87 -2.47
N ALA A 87 -12.93 5.42 -2.76
CA ALA A 87 -12.02 4.86 -3.76
C ALA A 87 -11.58 3.43 -3.44
N VAL A 88 -11.45 3.07 -2.15
CA VAL A 88 -11.09 1.71 -1.73
C VAL A 88 -12.22 0.75 -2.07
N VAL A 89 -13.43 1.06 -1.63
CA VAL A 89 -14.62 0.22 -1.85
C VAL A 89 -14.90 -0.01 -3.34
N ARG A 90 -14.65 1.00 -4.18
CA ARG A 90 -14.86 0.88 -5.64
C ARG A 90 -13.82 0.01 -6.35
N ARG A 91 -12.64 -0.21 -5.77
CA ARG A 91 -11.50 -0.84 -6.45
C ARG A 91 -11.08 -2.18 -5.85
N PHE A 92 -11.42 -2.42 -4.59
CA PHE A 92 -10.99 -3.57 -3.82
C PHE A 92 -12.20 -4.28 -3.19
N LEU A 93 -12.16 -5.61 -3.16
CA LEU A 93 -13.16 -6.44 -2.49
C LEU A 93 -12.57 -7.01 -1.19
N ARG A 94 -13.34 -6.95 -0.10
CA ARG A 94 -12.93 -7.46 1.22
C ARG A 94 -13.54 -8.85 1.46
N LEU A 95 -12.69 -9.83 1.76
CA LEU A 95 -13.11 -11.17 2.19
C LEU A 95 -13.27 -11.23 3.71
N ASN A 96 -14.14 -12.09 4.23
CA ASN A 96 -14.45 -12.16 5.67
C ASN A 96 -13.22 -12.43 6.56
N TRP A 97 -12.33 -13.33 6.13
CA TRP A 97 -11.15 -13.71 6.91
C TRP A 97 -10.03 -12.65 6.98
N GLY A 98 -10.12 -11.52 6.27
CA GLY A 98 -9.17 -10.42 6.42
C GLY A 98 -8.53 -9.88 5.14
N CYS A 99 -8.56 -10.68 4.07
CA CYS A 99 -7.83 -10.34 2.85
C CYS A 99 -8.61 -9.44 1.89
N TRP A 100 -7.87 -8.75 1.04
CA TRP A 100 -8.40 -7.89 -0.01
C TRP A 100 -8.02 -8.44 -1.39
N ILE A 101 -9.00 -8.46 -2.30
CA ILE A 101 -8.82 -8.80 -3.70
C ILE A 101 -8.82 -7.52 -4.53
N ARG A 102 -7.94 -7.47 -5.54
CA ARG A 102 -7.91 -6.43 -6.56
C ARG A 102 -7.70 -7.00 -7.96
N THR A 103 -8.05 -6.20 -8.95
CA THR A 103 -7.66 -6.47 -10.34
C THR A 103 -6.23 -5.99 -10.60
N LYS A 104 -5.59 -6.50 -11.66
CA LYS A 104 -4.31 -5.95 -12.12
C LYS A 104 -4.53 -4.67 -12.91
N VAL A 105 -3.64 -3.71 -12.69
CA VAL A 105 -3.70 -2.41 -13.37
C VAL A 105 -3.46 -2.57 -14.87
N GLY A 106 -4.11 -1.71 -15.66
CA GLY A 106 -3.92 -1.69 -17.11
C GLY A 106 -4.56 -2.86 -17.88
N LYS A 107 -5.42 -3.68 -17.27
CA LYS A 107 -6.08 -4.82 -17.94
C LYS A 107 -6.94 -4.48 -19.17
N GLN A 108 -7.34 -3.22 -19.32
CA GLN A 108 -8.12 -2.69 -20.45
C GLN A 108 -7.36 -1.65 -21.29
N LYS A 109 -6.07 -1.39 -21.01
CA LYS A 109 -5.29 -0.36 -21.69
C LYS A 109 -4.30 -0.97 -22.67
N ARG A 110 -4.18 -0.40 -23.88
CA ARG A 110 -3.20 -0.80 -24.91
C ARG A 110 -3.13 -2.31 -25.12
N MET A 111 -4.29 -2.97 -25.28
CA MET A 111 -4.36 -4.43 -25.37
C MET A 111 -3.75 -4.97 -26.67
N TRP A 112 -3.78 -4.19 -27.75
CA TRP A 112 -3.19 -4.55 -29.04
C TRP A 112 -1.67 -4.78 -28.95
N LYS A 113 -0.94 -4.00 -28.13
CA LYS A 113 0.51 -4.16 -27.90
C LYS A 113 0.90 -5.38 -27.04
N LYS A 114 -0.06 -6.05 -26.42
CA LYS A 114 0.23 -7.06 -25.38
C LYS A 114 0.14 -8.46 -25.91
N ASN A 115 1.09 -9.29 -25.51
CA ASN A 115 1.12 -10.71 -25.86
C ASN A 115 -0.05 -11.46 -25.19
N PRO A 116 -0.56 -12.56 -25.78
CA PRO A 116 -1.68 -13.33 -25.24
C PRO A 116 -1.48 -13.78 -23.78
N ALA A 117 -0.30 -14.25 -23.41
CA ALA A 117 0.02 -14.64 -22.04
C ALA A 117 -0.11 -13.47 -21.04
N GLN A 118 0.33 -12.27 -21.43
CA GLN A 118 0.19 -11.07 -20.62
C GLN A 118 -1.28 -10.66 -20.49
N LYS A 119 -2.06 -10.75 -21.57
CA LYS A 119 -3.51 -10.49 -21.55
C LYS A 119 -4.22 -11.42 -20.55
N ARG A 120 -3.92 -12.73 -20.60
CA ARG A 120 -4.45 -13.72 -19.65
C ARG A 120 -4.09 -13.36 -18.20
N ARG A 121 -2.81 -13.07 -17.94
CA ARG A 121 -2.34 -12.70 -16.60
C ARG A 121 -3.00 -11.45 -16.05
N LEU A 122 -3.30 -10.46 -16.89
CA LEU A 122 -3.93 -9.19 -16.48
C LEU A 122 -5.41 -9.33 -16.13
N LYS A 123 -6.11 -10.30 -16.71
CA LYS A 123 -7.52 -10.57 -16.40
C LYS A 123 -7.71 -11.17 -15.00
N GLN A 124 -6.68 -11.84 -14.47
CA GLN A 124 -6.73 -12.48 -13.16
C GLN A 124 -6.87 -11.49 -12.00
N HIS A 125 -7.69 -11.88 -11.02
CA HIS A 125 -7.76 -11.23 -9.73
C HIS A 125 -6.62 -11.72 -8.84
N VAL A 126 -6.07 -10.82 -8.03
CA VAL A 126 -4.95 -11.14 -7.15
C VAL A 126 -5.16 -10.52 -5.77
N PHE A 127 -4.53 -11.13 -4.78
CA PHE A 127 -4.54 -10.62 -3.41
C PHE A 127 -3.65 -9.40 -3.23
N CYS A 128 -3.97 -8.63 -2.20
CA CYS A 128 -3.13 -7.58 -1.64
C CYS A 128 -2.09 -8.16 -0.68
N ASN A 129 -0.96 -7.46 -0.54
CA ASN A 129 0.02 -7.76 0.51
C ASN A 129 -0.57 -7.48 1.90
N ALA A 130 -0.06 -8.11 2.95
CA ALA A 130 -0.45 -7.89 4.34
C ALA A 130 -0.40 -6.41 4.74
N THR A 131 0.67 -5.68 4.38
CA THR A 131 0.81 -4.24 4.67
C THR A 131 -0.30 -3.42 4.00
N GLN A 132 -0.65 -3.75 2.75
CA GLN A 132 -1.73 -3.11 2.00
C GLN A 132 -3.08 -3.43 2.64
N SER A 133 -3.33 -4.68 3.00
CA SER A 133 -4.57 -5.11 3.67
C SER A 133 -4.78 -4.35 4.98
N THR A 134 -3.73 -4.20 5.80
CA THR A 134 -3.78 -3.41 7.05
C THR A 134 -4.08 -1.94 6.78
N LEU A 135 -3.50 -1.35 5.73
CA LEU A 135 -3.79 0.02 5.32
C LEU A 135 -5.25 0.18 4.88
N LEU A 136 -5.75 -0.72 4.04
CA LEU A 136 -7.13 -0.69 3.54
C LEU A 136 -8.14 -0.85 4.68
N ASP A 137 -7.86 -1.73 5.63
CA ASP A 137 -8.68 -1.91 6.83
C ASP A 137 -8.70 -0.65 7.72
N LYS A 138 -7.65 0.17 7.71
CA LYS A 138 -7.67 1.49 8.34
C LYS A 138 -8.50 2.49 7.53
N MET A 139 -8.53 2.39 6.20
CA MET A 139 -9.27 3.33 5.34
C MET A 139 -10.80 3.11 5.33
N VAL A 140 -11.28 1.94 5.77
CA VAL A 140 -12.72 1.59 5.75
C VAL A 140 -13.32 1.43 7.16
N THR A 141 -14.63 1.62 7.27
CA THR A 141 -15.38 1.46 8.53
C THR A 141 -15.79 0.00 8.79
N LYS A 142 -16.17 -0.31 10.04
CA LYS A 142 -16.64 -1.65 10.48
C LYS A 142 -17.74 -2.24 9.60
N PHE A 143 -18.62 -1.40 9.05
CA PHE A 143 -19.66 -1.80 8.09
C PHE A 143 -19.13 -2.65 6.92
N TRP A 144 -17.96 -2.30 6.36
CA TRP A 144 -17.37 -3.02 5.23
C TRP A 144 -16.61 -4.29 5.62
N LYS A 145 -16.34 -4.46 6.92
CA LYS A 145 -15.66 -5.64 7.47
C LYS A 145 -16.65 -6.69 7.99
N LYS A 146 -17.91 -6.31 8.17
CA LYS A 146 -18.97 -7.21 8.62
C LYS A 146 -19.21 -8.27 7.53
N PRO A 147 -19.29 -9.57 7.87
CA PRO A 147 -19.67 -10.62 6.94
C PRO A 147 -21.01 -10.34 6.30
N LYS A 148 -21.11 -10.63 5.00
CA LYS A 148 -22.34 -10.50 4.21
C LYS A 148 -22.58 -11.80 3.46
N TYR A 149 -23.85 -12.16 3.34
CA TYR A 149 -24.30 -13.37 2.67
C TYR A 149 -25.28 -12.94 1.59
N TYR A 150 -24.77 -12.77 0.38
CA TYR A 150 -25.60 -12.44 -0.77
C TYR A 150 -26.02 -13.74 -1.48
N VAL A 151 -27.16 -13.69 -2.15
CA VAL A 151 -27.65 -14.77 -3.00
C VAL A 151 -26.73 -14.89 -4.22
N GLU A 152 -26.27 -16.10 -4.53
CA GLU A 152 -25.37 -16.40 -5.66
C GLU A 152 -24.06 -15.57 -5.71
N ASP A 153 -23.38 -15.35 -4.59
CA ASP A 153 -22.09 -14.67 -4.59
C ASP A 153 -20.97 -15.59 -5.14
N PRO A 154 -20.33 -15.26 -6.28
CA PRO A 154 -19.22 -16.05 -6.82
C PRO A 154 -18.00 -16.10 -5.88
N TYR A 155 -17.90 -15.20 -4.89
CA TYR A 155 -16.82 -15.19 -3.91
C TYR A 155 -17.15 -15.92 -2.60
N ALA A 156 -18.36 -16.46 -2.44
CA ALA A 156 -18.78 -17.12 -1.21
C ALA A 156 -17.79 -18.20 -0.71
N PRO A 157 -17.24 -19.09 -1.56
CA PRO A 157 -16.31 -20.12 -1.11
C PRO A 157 -14.98 -19.56 -0.55
N TYR A 158 -14.57 -18.37 -0.97
CA TYR A 158 -13.28 -17.77 -0.59
C TYR A 158 -13.35 -16.95 0.71
N HIS A 159 -14.51 -16.87 1.35
CA HIS A 159 -14.67 -16.15 2.61
C HIS A 159 -14.11 -16.89 3.83
N THR A 160 -13.84 -18.19 3.70
CA THR A 160 -13.19 -19.04 4.72
C THR A 160 -11.80 -19.47 4.25
N ARG A 161 -10.85 -19.58 5.18
CA ARG A 161 -9.49 -20.06 4.91
C ARG A 161 -9.04 -21.00 6.01
N GLU A 162 -9.42 -22.27 5.86
CA GLU A 162 -9.15 -23.31 6.86
C GLU A 162 -7.77 -23.96 6.70
N GLU A 163 -7.03 -23.71 5.62
CA GLU A 163 -5.68 -24.32 5.46
C GLU A 163 -4.64 -23.72 6.41
N PHE A 164 -4.82 -22.46 6.79
CA PHE A 164 -3.80 -21.70 7.51
C PHE A 164 -4.16 -21.53 8.98
N SER A 165 -3.24 -21.91 9.85
CA SER A 165 -3.43 -21.96 11.31
C SER A 165 -3.99 -20.65 11.89
N ILE A 166 -3.48 -19.50 11.45
CA ILE A 166 -3.88 -18.19 12.00
C ILE A 166 -5.30 -17.79 11.59
N THR A 167 -5.80 -18.26 10.44
CA THR A 167 -7.11 -17.83 9.90
C THR A 167 -8.19 -18.90 9.98
N ARG A 168 -7.81 -20.12 10.34
CA ARG A 168 -8.71 -21.27 10.47
C ARG A 168 -9.69 -21.02 11.62
N LYS A 169 -10.97 -21.36 11.40
CA LYS A 169 -12.01 -21.30 12.44
C LYS A 169 -12.20 -22.65 13.11
N LYS A 170 -12.06 -23.73 12.36
CA LYS A 170 -12.21 -25.09 12.86
C LYS A 170 -10.95 -25.52 13.63
N PRO A 171 -11.05 -26.33 14.70
CA PRO A 171 -9.86 -26.91 15.30
C PRO A 171 -9.12 -27.80 14.28
N PHE A 172 -7.80 -27.90 14.40
CA PHE A 172 -7.02 -28.81 13.57
C PHE A 172 -7.29 -30.25 14.02
N VAL A 173 -7.89 -31.06 13.16
CA VAL A 173 -8.02 -32.50 13.36
C VAL A 173 -6.82 -33.14 12.65
N ARG A 174 -5.96 -33.84 13.41
CA ARG A 174 -4.94 -34.72 12.80
C ARG A 174 -5.69 -35.92 12.22
N GLN A 175 -5.59 -36.09 10.90
CA GLN A 175 -6.08 -37.28 10.18
C GLN A 175 -4.99 -38.33 10.15
#